data_AF-A0A0F4GDH3-F1
#
_entry.id   AF-A0A0F4GDH3-F1
#
_cell.length_a   1.000
_cell.length_b   1.000
_cell.length_c   1.000
_cell.angle_alpha   90.00
_cell.angle_beta   90.00
_cell.angle_gamma   90.00
#
_symmetry.space_group_name_H-M   'P 1'
#
loop_
_entity.id
_entity.type
_entity.pdbx_description
1 polymer ?
#
loop_
_entity_poly.entity_id
_entity_poly.type
_entity_poly.pdbx_seq_one_letter_code
_entity_poly.pdbx_strand_id
1 'polypeptide(L)'
;MRLHLSYRSRVAGTIENDVIAISEYENEPSTLRLGMLCALVGSSPFLTFATKIGLPVSTTHCIIGGIIGFGFATVGANGVDWSWNGVSQVFAAWFIAPVVAACFGALIFLSTKYGVSQRKNALKYGMITVPFYFGLTSEICTMLIVWKGAASLALDDSMYYRGYCWCRSPVSRELSTGAWSPGRTLAGSSLSQ
;
A
#
# COMPACT_ATOMS: atom_id res chain seq x y z
N MET A 1 6.00 17.03 -3.18
CA MET A 1 4.71 16.40 -2.83
C MET A 1 4.38 15.16 -3.68
N ARG A 2 4.62 15.14 -5.00
CA ARG A 2 4.36 13.98 -5.89
C ARG A 2 5.12 12.67 -5.55
N LEU A 3 6.40 12.76 -5.18
CA LEU A 3 7.19 11.56 -4.82
C LEU A 3 6.64 10.80 -3.61
N HIS A 4 6.06 11.51 -2.65
CA HIS A 4 5.51 10.90 -1.44
C HIS A 4 4.23 10.09 -1.72
N LEU A 5 3.43 10.51 -2.73
CA LEU A 5 2.22 9.81 -3.13
C LEU A 5 2.53 8.53 -3.92
N SER A 6 3.51 8.57 -4.82
CA SER A 6 3.93 7.40 -5.63
C SER A 6 4.51 6.27 -4.77
N TYR A 7 5.26 6.59 -3.71
CA TYR A 7 5.74 5.58 -2.77
C TYR A 7 4.60 4.89 -2.03
N ARG A 8 3.64 5.66 -1.54
CA ARG A 8 2.48 5.15 -0.78
C ARG A 8 1.58 4.27 -1.64
N SER A 9 1.34 4.65 -2.89
CA SER A 9 0.50 3.86 -3.81
C SER A 9 1.12 2.51 -4.15
N ARG A 10 2.45 2.42 -4.21
CA ARG A 10 3.14 1.14 -4.44
C ARG A 10 2.95 0.16 -3.29
N VAL A 11 3.08 0.62 -2.05
CA VAL A 11 2.85 -0.23 -0.87
C VAL A 11 1.38 -0.66 -0.77
N ALA A 12 0.46 0.26 -1.03
CA ALA A 12 -0.96 -0.04 -1.05
C ALA A 12 -1.31 -1.07 -2.14
N GLY A 13 -0.75 -0.90 -3.35
CA GLY A 13 -0.94 -1.84 -4.45
C GLY A 13 -0.39 -3.23 -4.16
N THR A 14 0.74 -3.35 -3.45
CA THR A 14 1.24 -4.67 -3.04
C THR A 14 0.31 -5.33 -2.03
N ILE A 15 -0.18 -4.62 -1.01
CA ILE A 15 -1.07 -5.20 0.01
C ILE A 15 -2.39 -5.68 -0.61
N GLU A 16 -2.94 -4.94 -1.57
CA GLU A 16 -4.17 -5.35 -2.26
C GLU A 16 -3.97 -6.64 -3.06
N ASN A 17 -2.93 -6.70 -3.89
CA ASN A 17 -2.68 -7.86 -4.76
C ASN A 17 -2.19 -9.12 -4.01
N ASP A 18 -1.46 -8.96 -2.90
CA ASP A 18 -0.85 -10.07 -2.16
C ASP A 18 -1.84 -10.74 -1.18
N VAL A 19 -2.97 -10.07 -0.88
CA VAL A 19 -3.97 -10.54 0.10
C VAL A 19 -5.26 -11.00 -0.57
N ILE A 20 -5.67 -10.40 -1.69
CA ILE A 20 -6.86 -10.79 -2.46
C ILE A 20 -6.56 -10.92 -3.96
N ALA A 21 -7.02 -12.00 -4.60
CA ALA A 21 -6.91 -12.16 -6.04
C ALA A 21 -7.87 -11.19 -6.75
N ILE A 22 -7.36 -10.08 -7.26
CA ILE A 22 -8.16 -9.05 -7.97
C ILE A 22 -8.86 -9.64 -9.21
N SER A 23 -8.32 -10.71 -9.79
CA SER A 23 -8.90 -11.44 -10.92
C SER A 23 -10.29 -12.00 -10.65
N GLU A 24 -10.62 -12.32 -9.40
CA GLU A 24 -11.95 -12.85 -9.06
C GLU A 24 -13.04 -11.77 -9.10
N TYR A 25 -12.66 -10.50 -8.95
CA TYR A 25 -13.59 -9.38 -8.87
C TYR A 25 -13.73 -8.59 -10.19
N GLU A 26 -13.14 -9.08 -11.29
CA GLU A 26 -13.22 -8.41 -12.60
C GLU A 26 -14.67 -8.25 -13.08
N ASN A 27 -15.54 -9.22 -12.75
CA ASN A 27 -16.95 -9.21 -13.14
C ASN A 27 -17.81 -8.26 -12.26
N GLU A 28 -17.38 -7.94 -11.05
CA GLU A 28 -18.12 -7.08 -10.10
C GLU A 28 -17.20 -6.11 -9.33
N PRO A 29 -16.65 -5.08 -10.01
CA PRO A 29 -15.72 -4.12 -9.40
C PRO A 29 -16.38 -3.19 -8.35
N SER A 30 -17.71 -3.22 -8.23
CA SER A 30 -18.45 -2.57 -7.14
C SER A 30 -18.18 -3.23 -5.79
N THR A 31 -18.07 -4.56 -5.76
CA THR A 31 -17.91 -5.34 -4.53
C THR A 31 -16.51 -5.13 -3.94
N LEU A 32 -15.47 -5.09 -4.78
CA LEU A 32 -14.09 -4.78 -4.36
C LEU A 32 -13.97 -3.40 -3.70
N ARG A 33 -14.55 -2.36 -4.31
CA ARG A 33 -14.51 -0.99 -3.78
C ARG A 33 -15.24 -0.86 -2.45
N LEU A 34 -16.43 -1.46 -2.34
CA LEU A 34 -17.19 -1.48 -1.09
C LEU A 34 -16.43 -2.27 -0.01
N GLY A 35 -15.81 -3.38 -0.38
CA GLY A 35 -14.99 -4.20 0.50
C GLY A 35 -13.83 -3.45 1.15
N MET A 36 -13.09 -2.68 0.36
CA MET A 36 -12.01 -1.84 0.88
C MET A 36 -12.53 -0.77 1.84
N LEU A 37 -13.68 -0.15 1.55
CA LEU A 37 -14.34 0.79 2.47
C LEU A 37 -14.73 0.11 3.78
N CYS A 38 -15.28 -1.11 3.73
CA CYS A 38 -15.60 -1.89 4.92
C CYS A 38 -14.34 -2.24 5.73
N ALA A 39 -13.23 -2.60 5.09
CA ALA A 39 -11.96 -2.87 5.78
C ALA A 39 -11.39 -1.62 6.49
N LEU A 40 -11.49 -0.45 5.86
CA LEU A 40 -11.14 0.85 6.46
C LEU A 40 -12.02 1.19 7.66
N VAL A 41 -13.34 1.03 7.51
CA VAL A 41 -14.31 1.32 8.58
C VAL A 41 -14.19 0.30 9.72
N GLY A 42 -13.90 -0.98 9.45
CA GLY A 42 -13.74 -2.01 10.48
C GLY A 42 -12.45 -1.86 11.30
N SER A 43 -11.35 -1.43 10.67
CA SER A 43 -10.07 -1.25 11.35
C SER A 43 -10.00 0.04 12.19
N SER A 44 -10.76 1.07 11.82
CA SER A 44 -10.77 2.39 12.49
C SER A 44 -11.20 2.36 13.98
N PRO A 45 -12.31 1.70 14.37
CA PRO A 45 -12.74 1.58 15.76
C PRO A 45 -11.71 0.86 16.62
N PHE A 46 -11.12 -0.22 16.11
CA PHE A 46 -10.09 -0.99 16.82
C PHE A 46 -8.83 -0.13 17.05
N LEU A 47 -8.38 0.59 16.03
CA LEU A 47 -7.24 1.48 16.16
C LEU A 47 -7.51 2.65 17.12
N THR A 48 -8.71 3.22 17.06
CA THR A 48 -9.15 4.29 17.97
C THR A 48 -9.19 3.80 19.42
N PHE A 49 -9.69 2.59 19.64
CA PHE A 49 -9.73 1.95 20.94
C PHE A 49 -8.33 1.67 21.50
N ALA A 50 -7.44 1.07 20.69
CA ALA A 50 -6.06 0.81 21.08
C ALA A 50 -5.30 2.10 21.44
N THR A 51 -5.53 3.16 20.67
CA THR A 51 -4.93 4.48 20.91
C THR A 51 -5.43 5.08 22.23
N LYS A 52 -6.71 4.92 22.57
CA LYS A 52 -7.26 5.37 23.87
C LYS A 52 -6.64 4.67 25.07
N ILE A 53 -6.22 3.42 24.92
CA ILE A 53 -5.58 2.62 25.98
C ILE A 53 -4.06 2.88 26.05
N GLY A 54 -3.50 3.64 25.10
CA GLY A 54 -2.07 3.94 25.06
C GLY A 54 -1.21 2.76 24.61
N LEU A 55 -1.80 1.73 24.00
CA LEU A 55 -1.05 0.59 23.48
C LEU A 55 -0.45 0.93 22.10
N PRO A 56 0.86 0.73 21.88
CA PRO A 56 1.46 0.90 20.56
C PRO A 56 1.02 -0.25 19.63
N VAL A 57 0.01 0.02 18.79
CA VAL A 57 -0.54 -0.96 17.83
C VAL A 57 -0.15 -0.58 16.40
N SER A 58 0.18 -1.58 15.59
CA SER A 58 0.54 -1.41 14.18
C SER A 58 -0.72 -1.27 13.31
N THR A 59 -0.89 -0.11 12.67
CA THR A 59 -2.00 0.16 11.74
C THR A 59 -2.04 -0.79 10.55
N THR A 60 -0.88 -1.28 10.10
CA THR A 60 -0.75 -2.24 9.00
C THR A 60 -1.45 -3.56 9.33
N HIS A 61 -1.30 -4.07 10.55
CA HIS A 61 -1.95 -5.31 10.98
C HIS A 61 -3.47 -5.16 11.06
N CYS A 62 -3.95 -3.99 11.50
CA CYS A 62 -5.38 -3.71 11.58
C CYS A 62 -6.04 -3.70 10.19
N ILE A 63 -5.41 -3.06 9.20
CA ILE A 63 -5.93 -2.99 7.83
C ILE A 63 -5.84 -4.35 7.13
N ILE A 64 -4.73 -5.07 7.25
CA ILE A 64 -4.58 -6.42 6.68
C ILE A 64 -5.65 -7.37 7.25
N GLY A 65 -5.90 -7.33 8.56
CA GLY A 65 -6.98 -8.10 9.19
C GLY A 65 -8.37 -7.74 8.66
N GLY A 66 -8.63 -6.45 8.40
CA GLY A 66 -9.88 -5.99 7.77
C GLY A 66 -10.06 -6.49 6.32
N ILE A 67 -8.98 -6.50 5.52
CA ILE A 67 -8.99 -7.00 4.15
C ILE A 67 -9.21 -8.52 4.12
N ILE A 68 -8.52 -9.27 4.99
CA ILE A 68 -8.71 -10.73 5.14
C ILE A 68 -10.16 -11.04 5.56
N GLY A 69 -10.72 -10.29 6.52
CA GLY A 69 -12.10 -10.47 6.97
C GLY A 69 -13.13 -10.21 5.87
N PHE A 70 -12.92 -9.18 5.04
CA PHE A 70 -13.75 -8.91 3.86
C PHE A 70 -13.60 -10.00 2.78
N GLY A 71 -12.37 -10.43 2.47
CA GLY A 71 -12.11 -11.49 1.50
C GLY A 71 -12.78 -12.81 1.91
N PHE A 72 -12.74 -13.13 3.21
CA PHE A 72 -13.44 -14.28 3.76
C PHE A 72 -14.97 -14.15 3.65
N ALA A 73 -15.53 -12.95 3.84
CA ALA A 73 -16.98 -12.71 3.78
C ALA A 73 -17.55 -12.72 2.35
N THR A 74 -16.72 -12.45 1.33
CA THR A 74 -17.17 -12.34 -0.07
C THR A 74 -16.97 -13.62 -0.87
N VAL A 75 -15.80 -14.25 -0.75
CA VAL A 75 -15.43 -15.42 -1.57
C VAL A 75 -15.33 -16.71 -0.73
N GLY A 76 -15.43 -16.59 0.59
CA GLY A 76 -15.28 -17.72 1.52
C GLY A 76 -13.83 -18.17 1.66
N ALA A 77 -13.61 -19.22 2.46
CA ALA A 77 -12.27 -19.73 2.76
C ALA A 77 -11.43 -20.14 1.52
N ASN A 78 -12.10 -20.42 0.39
CA ASN A 78 -11.47 -20.89 -0.85
C ASN A 78 -11.03 -19.76 -1.79
N GLY A 79 -11.47 -18.51 -1.59
CA GLY A 79 -11.09 -17.36 -2.44
C GLY A 79 -10.02 -16.45 -1.84
N VAL A 80 -9.50 -16.80 -0.67
CA VAL A 80 -8.31 -16.17 -0.11
C VAL A 80 -7.12 -17.01 -0.53
N ASP A 81 -6.13 -16.39 -1.16
CA ASP A 81 -4.87 -17.05 -1.53
C ASP A 81 -4.05 -17.38 -0.27
N TRP A 82 -4.41 -18.50 0.37
CA TRP A 82 -3.63 -19.14 1.44
C TRP A 82 -2.36 -19.83 0.89
N SER A 83 -2.16 -19.77 -0.43
CA SER A 83 -0.98 -20.27 -1.12
C SER A 83 0.30 -19.58 -0.63
N TRP A 84 1.45 -20.19 -0.91
CA TRP A 84 2.77 -19.70 -0.47
C TRP A 84 3.16 -18.33 -1.07
N ASN A 85 2.42 -17.86 -2.08
CA ASN A 85 2.67 -16.58 -2.76
C ASN A 85 1.66 -15.49 -2.40
N GLY A 86 0.81 -15.71 -1.38
CA GLY A 86 -0.19 -14.74 -0.94
C GLY A 86 0.00 -14.38 0.53
N VAL A 87 -1.06 -14.55 1.30
CA VAL A 87 -1.14 -14.11 2.70
C VAL A 87 -0.01 -14.69 3.58
N SER A 88 0.44 -15.91 3.29
CA SER A 88 1.52 -16.58 4.02
C SER A 88 2.90 -15.90 3.84
N GLN A 89 3.18 -15.30 2.69
CA GLN A 89 4.40 -14.52 2.45
C GLN A 89 4.46 -13.29 3.35
N VAL A 90 3.30 -12.62 3.54
CA VAL A 90 3.18 -11.46 4.43
C VAL A 90 3.54 -11.85 5.86
N PHE A 91 3.01 -12.96 6.36
CA PHE A 91 3.35 -13.48 7.68
C PHE A 91 4.84 -13.85 7.79
N ALA A 92 5.42 -14.49 6.76
CA ALA A 92 6.84 -14.82 6.75
C ALA A 92 7.72 -13.56 6.81
N ALA A 93 7.35 -12.51 6.08
CA ALA A 93 8.06 -11.23 6.08
C ALA A 93 8.09 -10.58 7.48
N TRP A 94 7.05 -10.78 8.30
CA TRP A 94 7.01 -10.24 9.67
C TRP A 94 8.02 -10.89 10.61
N PHE A 95 8.44 -12.13 10.36
CA PHE A 95 9.49 -12.79 11.13
C PHE A 95 10.88 -12.53 10.54
N ILE A 96 11.00 -12.57 9.22
CA ILE A 96 12.28 -12.39 8.54
C ILE A 96 12.83 -10.97 8.77
N ALA A 97 11.98 -9.94 8.70
CA ALA A 97 12.40 -8.55 8.87
C ALA A 97 13.08 -8.28 10.24
N PRO A 98 12.49 -8.62 11.40
CA PRO A 98 13.15 -8.41 12.69
C PRO A 98 14.36 -9.31 12.89
N VAL A 99 14.37 -10.54 12.36
CA VAL A 99 15.56 -11.43 12.44
C VAL A 99 16.74 -10.82 11.69
N VAL A 100 16.52 -10.36 10.45
CA VAL A 100 17.56 -9.70 9.67
C VAL A 100 18.01 -8.41 10.36
N ALA A 101 17.08 -7.59 10.87
CA ALA A 101 17.40 -6.39 11.63
C ALA A 101 18.22 -6.70 12.90
N ALA A 102 17.90 -7.78 13.62
CA ALA A 102 18.63 -8.23 14.79
C ALA A 102 20.04 -8.71 14.43
N CYS A 103 20.21 -9.43 13.32
CA CYS A 103 21.52 -9.84 12.83
C CYS A 103 22.42 -8.63 12.51
N PHE A 104 21.92 -7.65 11.76
CA PHE A 104 22.68 -6.43 11.46
C PHE A 104 22.95 -5.60 12.73
N GLY A 105 21.97 -5.47 13.63
CA GLY A 105 22.15 -4.79 14.91
C GLY A 105 23.21 -5.46 15.78
N ALA A 106 23.22 -6.79 15.85
CA ALA A 106 24.23 -7.56 16.57
C ALA A 106 25.63 -7.38 15.96
N LEU A 107 25.76 -7.34 14.64
CA LEU A 107 27.03 -7.11 13.94
C LEU A 107 27.63 -5.73 14.29
N ILE A 108 26.80 -4.68 14.24
CA ILE A 108 27.21 -3.31 14.58
C ILE A 108 27.57 -3.21 16.06
N PHE A 109 26.80 -3.86 16.94
CA PHE A 109 27.07 -3.91 18.37
C PHE A 109 28.39 -4.60 18.70
N LEU A 110 28.67 -5.76 18.09
CA LEU A 110 29.96 -6.45 18.25
C LEU A 110 31.12 -5.59 17.76
N SER A 111 30.97 -4.99 16.58
CA SER A 111 32.00 -4.12 15.99
C SER A 111 32.35 -2.96 16.93
N THR A 112 31.34 -2.34 17.55
CA THR A 112 31.53 -1.27 18.54
C THR A 112 32.13 -1.78 19.84
N LYS A 113 31.67 -2.93 20.34
CA LYS A 113 32.13 -3.52 21.60
C LYS A 113 33.63 -3.86 21.55
N TYR A 114 34.10 -4.45 20.46
CA TYR A 114 35.52 -4.79 20.28
C TYR A 114 36.37 -3.58 19.86
N GLY A 115 35.83 -2.66 19.05
CA GLY A 115 36.57 -1.49 18.57
C GLY A 115 36.78 -0.40 19.62
N VAL A 116 35.77 -0.15 20.47
CA VAL A 116 35.75 1.02 21.37
C VAL A 116 35.81 0.63 22.84
N SER A 117 35.00 -0.34 23.28
CA SER A 117 34.71 -0.55 24.70
C SER A 117 35.83 -1.24 25.49
N GLN A 118 36.67 -2.07 24.85
CA GLN A 118 37.79 -2.74 25.54
C GLN A 118 39.11 -1.93 25.57
N ARG A 119 39.13 -0.71 25.03
CA ARG A 119 40.34 0.14 25.02
C ARG A 119 40.39 1.01 26.28
N LYS A 120 41.57 1.16 26.89
CA LYS A 120 41.81 2.04 28.06
C LYS A 120 41.36 3.50 27.87
N ASN A 121 41.22 3.97 26.61
CA ASN A 121 40.76 5.32 26.25
C ASN A 121 39.42 5.29 25.47
N ALA A 122 38.39 4.63 26.01
CA ALA A 122 37.11 4.40 25.34
C ALA A 122 36.41 5.68 24.82
N LEU A 123 36.50 6.80 25.54
CA LEU A 123 35.86 8.08 25.16
C LEU A 123 36.44 8.67 23.86
N LYS A 124 37.77 8.64 23.68
CA LYS A 124 38.43 9.21 22.50
C LYS A 124 38.16 8.38 21.24
N TYR A 125 38.20 7.05 21.36
CA TYR A 125 37.90 6.17 20.24
C TYR A 125 36.41 6.18 19.89
N GLY A 126 35.53 6.32 20.88
CA GLY A 126 34.09 6.52 20.66
C GLY A 126 33.83 7.72 19.75
N MET A 127 34.39 8.88 20.08
CA MET A 127 34.24 10.10 19.27
C MET A 127 34.79 9.98 17.83
N ILE A 128 35.82 9.16 17.61
CA ILE A 128 36.39 8.93 16.27
C ILE A 128 35.56 7.92 15.47
N THR A 129 34.96 6.92 16.12
CA THR A 129 34.11 5.93 15.43
C THR A 129 32.72 6.47 15.05
N VAL A 130 32.22 7.50 15.73
CA VAL A 130 30.93 8.14 15.44
C VAL A 130 30.80 8.60 13.97
N PRO A 131 31.69 9.44 13.41
CA PRO A 131 31.56 9.88 12.03
C PRO A 131 31.61 8.74 11.01
N PHE A 132 32.30 7.63 11.33
CA PHE A 132 32.34 6.45 10.47
C PHE A 132 30.98 5.74 10.39
N TYR A 133 30.29 5.56 11.52
CA TYR A 133 28.94 4.98 11.54
C TYR A 133 27.90 5.87 10.83
N PHE A 134 28.01 7.20 11.00
CA PHE A 134 27.16 8.15 10.29
C PHE A 134 27.41 8.13 8.77
N GLY A 135 28.67 8.01 8.34
CA GLY A 135 29.04 7.86 6.92
C GLY A 135 28.50 6.58 6.29
N LEU A 136 28.65 5.45 6.98
CA LEU A 136 28.09 4.17 6.52
C LEU A 136 26.56 4.25 6.37
N THR A 137 25.88 4.85 7.35
CA THR A 137 24.42 4.98 7.33
C THR A 137 23.94 5.92 6.21
N SER A 138 24.65 7.03 5.98
CA SER A 138 24.30 7.97 4.92
C SER A 138 24.55 7.39 3.53
N GLU A 139 25.60 6.58 3.34
CA GLU A 139 25.86 5.87 2.08
C GLU A 139 24.75 4.86 1.76
N ILE A 140 24.38 4.02 2.73
CA ILE A 140 23.29 3.04 2.57
C ILE A 140 21.95 3.74 2.27
N CYS A 141 21.60 4.79 3.03
CA CYS A 141 20.37 5.54 2.81
C CYS A 141 20.34 6.22 1.44
N THR A 142 21.45 6.86 1.03
CA THR A 142 21.55 7.50 -0.29
C THR A 142 21.42 6.48 -1.40
N MET A 143 22.05 5.31 -1.26
CA MET A 143 21.94 4.21 -2.22
C MET A 143 20.51 3.70 -2.37
N LEU A 144 19.80 3.50 -1.25
CA LEU A 144 18.40 3.05 -1.27
C LEU A 144 17.48 4.08 -1.91
N ILE A 145 17.73 5.37 -1.70
CA ILE A 145 16.97 6.46 -2.33
C ILE A 145 17.27 6.50 -3.83
N VAL A 146 18.51 6.32 -4.27
CA VAL A 146 18.86 6.32 -5.70
C VAL A 146 18.20 5.13 -6.39
N TRP A 147 18.30 3.92 -5.86
CA TRP A 147 17.68 2.74 -6.47
C TRP A 147 16.15 2.79 -6.46
N LYS A 148 15.52 3.08 -5.31
CA LYS A 148 14.04 3.13 -5.23
C LYS A 148 13.46 4.41 -5.84
N GLY A 149 14.22 5.49 -5.87
CA GLY A 149 13.83 6.79 -6.43
C GLY A 149 13.97 6.82 -7.94
N ALA A 150 15.07 6.30 -8.51
CA ALA A 150 15.23 6.18 -9.96
C ALA A 150 14.17 5.24 -10.56
N ALA A 151 13.88 4.11 -9.88
CA ALA A 151 12.79 3.21 -10.26
C ALA A 151 11.39 3.87 -10.17
N SER A 152 11.23 4.95 -9.40
CA SER A 152 9.98 5.72 -9.34
C SER A 152 9.83 6.75 -10.46
N LEU A 153 10.92 7.04 -11.18
CA LEU A 153 10.98 8.04 -12.27
C LEU A 153 11.04 7.38 -13.64
N ALA A 154 11.58 6.16 -13.72
CA ALA A 154 11.54 5.35 -14.91
C ALA A 154 10.15 4.73 -15.07
N LEU A 155 9.34 5.34 -15.94
CA LEU A 155 8.11 4.78 -16.55
C LEU A 155 6.85 4.85 -15.68
N ASP A 156 6.21 6.02 -15.70
CA ASP A 156 4.76 6.10 -15.66
C ASP A 156 4.22 6.52 -17.05
N ASP A 157 4.48 5.70 -18.06
CA ASP A 157 3.76 5.78 -19.33
C ASP A 157 2.28 5.36 -19.17
N SER A 158 1.90 4.80 -18.01
CA SER A 158 0.53 4.40 -17.68
C SER A 158 -0.37 5.55 -17.23
N MET A 159 0.19 6.62 -16.67
CA MET A 159 -0.50 7.85 -16.26
C MET A 159 -0.77 8.75 -17.47
N TYR A 160 -0.06 8.53 -18.59
CA TYR A 160 -0.49 9.06 -19.89
C TYR A 160 -1.78 8.38 -20.39
N TYR A 161 -2.12 7.14 -20.03
CA TYR A 161 -3.40 6.52 -20.45
C TYR A 161 -4.53 6.66 -19.41
N ARG A 162 -4.23 6.63 -18.11
CA ARG A 162 -5.25 6.82 -17.06
C ARG A 162 -5.73 8.27 -16.91
N GLY A 163 -4.94 9.26 -17.35
CA GLY A 163 -5.34 10.67 -17.42
C GLY A 163 -6.38 10.96 -18.51
N TYR A 164 -6.36 10.25 -19.64
CA TYR A 164 -7.38 10.40 -20.70
C TYR A 164 -8.67 9.60 -20.42
N CYS A 165 -8.63 8.55 -19.59
CA CYS A 165 -9.84 7.82 -19.18
C CYS A 165 -10.69 8.54 -18.11
N TRP A 166 -10.15 9.53 -17.39
CA TRP A 166 -10.96 10.38 -16.50
C TRP A 166 -11.87 11.35 -17.27
N CYS A 167 -11.64 11.55 -18.57
CA CYS A 167 -12.51 12.33 -19.45
C CYS A 167 -13.65 11.50 -20.09
N ARG A 168 -13.77 10.21 -19.75
CA ARG A 168 -14.80 9.34 -20.34
C ARG A 168 -15.38 8.31 -19.37
N SER A 169 -15.81 8.75 -18.19
CA SER A 169 -16.84 8.01 -17.46
C SER A 169 -18.22 8.39 -18.03
N PRO A 170 -19.02 7.46 -18.59
CA PRO A 170 -20.43 7.69 -18.83
C PRO A 170 -21.18 7.46 -17.51
N VAL A 171 -20.91 8.28 -16.49
CA VAL A 171 -21.63 8.23 -15.20
C VAL A 171 -22.07 9.63 -14.74
N SER A 172 -22.17 10.56 -15.69
CA SER A 172 -22.68 11.93 -15.48
C SER A 172 -23.87 12.27 -16.37
N ARG A 173 -24.46 11.29 -17.08
CA ARG A 173 -25.52 11.55 -18.06
C ARG A 173 -26.96 11.36 -17.55
N GLU A 174 -27.17 11.16 -16.25
CA GLU A 174 -28.51 10.95 -15.69
C GLU A 174 -29.01 12.05 -14.73
N LEU A 175 -28.30 13.18 -14.60
CA LEU A 175 -28.67 14.23 -13.63
C LEU A 175 -29.00 15.60 -14.24
N SER A 176 -29.11 15.75 -15.57
CA SER A 176 -29.34 17.07 -16.20
C SER A 176 -30.53 17.23 -17.15
N THR A 177 -31.49 16.31 -17.21
CA THR A 177 -32.76 16.58 -17.95
C THR A 177 -33.97 15.95 -17.27
N GLY A 178 -34.22 16.32 -16.02
CA GLY A 178 -35.57 16.39 -15.47
C GLY A 178 -36.17 17.75 -15.81
N ALA A 179 -36.73 17.90 -17.01
CA ALA A 179 -37.56 19.06 -17.38
C ALA A 179 -38.81 18.57 -18.10
N TRP A 180 -39.95 19.01 -17.58
CA TRP A 180 -41.29 18.50 -17.79
C TRP A 180 -42.00 19.30 -18.90
N SER A 181 -42.45 18.60 -19.97
CA SER A 181 -43.61 18.87 -20.88
C SER A 181 -43.63 20.18 -21.74
N PRO A 182 -44.40 20.32 -22.87
CA PRO A 182 -45.51 19.48 -23.36
C PRO A 182 -45.57 19.16 -24.87
N GLY A 183 -46.30 18.08 -25.18
CA GLY A 183 -47.06 17.77 -26.40
C GLY A 183 -46.60 18.25 -27.78
N ARG A 184 -46.40 17.28 -28.71
CA ARG A 184 -47.12 17.33 -30.00
C ARG A 184 -47.12 15.98 -30.73
N THR A 185 -48.33 15.65 -31.13
CA THR A 185 -48.84 14.56 -31.96
C THR A 185 -48.50 14.76 -33.46
N LEU A 186 -48.40 13.62 -34.18
CA LEU A 186 -48.75 13.35 -35.58
C LEU A 186 -48.10 14.14 -36.74
N ALA A 187 -47.46 13.41 -37.67
CA ALA A 187 -47.61 13.42 -39.14
C ALA A 187 -46.41 12.65 -39.74
N GLY A 188 -46.58 11.51 -40.41
CA GLY A 188 -46.65 11.40 -41.88
C GLY A 188 -45.24 11.51 -42.51
N SER A 189 -44.76 10.73 -43.48
CA SER A 189 -45.29 9.69 -44.35
C SER A 189 -44.15 9.31 -45.30
N SER A 190 -44.01 8.02 -45.63
CA SER A 190 -43.66 7.44 -46.95
C SER A 190 -42.31 7.67 -47.66
N LEU A 191 -41.83 6.53 -48.22
CA LEU A 191 -41.06 6.31 -49.48
C LEU A 191 -39.51 6.39 -49.41
N SER A 192 -38.81 5.25 -49.49
CA SER A 192 -38.29 4.52 -50.69
C SER A 192 -37.00 5.16 -51.23
N GLN A 193 -35.90 4.46 -51.53
CA GLN A 193 -35.71 3.07 -51.97
C GLN A 193 -34.60 2.35 -51.20
#